data_AF-A0AAU2KET5-F1
#
_entry.id   AF-A0AAU2KET5-F1
#
_cell.length_a   1.000
_cell.length_b   1.000
_cell.length_c   1.000
_cell.angle_alpha   90.00
_cell.angle_beta   90.00
_cell.angle_gamma   90.00
#
_symmetry.space_group_name_H-M   'P 1'
#
loop_
_entity.id
_entity.type
_entity.pdbx_description
1 polymer ?
#
loop_
_entity_poly.entity_id
_entity_poly.type
_entity_poly.pdbx_seq_one_letter_code
_entity_poly.pdbx_strand_id
1 'polypeptide(L)'
;MAHAEFESYIEDRAVEVVNRAHHEWERGAVIRPCLLALVAHQESGLNIPDSISELGDRSSKYPTLKARVETGKKRFSTYARMRNHGIKEKNLLLLLLPLGVTKDEIDATWLNTTEGWATARGDVAHTSATSTKMQVQLDPRIELTTVREILAGFKQLDKLLDKK
;
A
#
# COMPACT_ATOMS: atom_id res chain seq x y z
N MET A 1 -8.74 1.59 -18.33
CA MET A 1 -8.88 0.16 -17.99
C MET A 1 -7.62 -0.34 -17.29
N ALA A 2 -6.44 -0.37 -17.92
CA ALA A 2 -5.21 -0.86 -17.26
C ALA A 2 -4.86 -0.21 -15.90
N HIS A 3 -5.15 1.08 -15.69
CA HIS A 3 -4.84 1.76 -14.43
C HIS A 3 -5.59 1.16 -13.23
N ALA A 4 -6.91 0.95 -13.38
CA ALA A 4 -7.74 0.34 -12.35
C ALA A 4 -7.33 -1.11 -12.04
N GLU A 5 -6.84 -1.84 -13.04
CA GLU A 5 -6.33 -3.21 -12.85
C GLU A 5 -5.06 -3.24 -11.99
N PHE A 6 -4.11 -2.33 -12.24
CA PHE A 6 -2.90 -2.23 -11.41
C PHE A 6 -3.22 -1.80 -9.97
N GLU A 7 -4.16 -0.87 -9.81
CA GLU A 7 -4.68 -0.44 -8.51
C GLU A 7 -5.32 -1.61 -7.75
N SER A 8 -6.31 -2.27 -8.37
CA SER A 8 -6.97 -3.42 -7.75
C SER A 8 -5.98 -4.52 -7.38
N TYR A 9 -5.02 -4.81 -8.26
CA TYR A 9 -4.00 -5.82 -8.00
C TYR A 9 -3.19 -5.50 -6.75
N ILE A 10 -2.64 -4.28 -6.60
CA ILE A 10 -1.80 -3.97 -5.44
C ILE A 10 -2.62 -3.90 -4.15
N GLU A 11 -3.87 -3.44 -4.21
CA GLU A 11 -4.78 -3.42 -3.07
C GLU A 11 -5.10 -4.83 -2.58
N ASP A 12 -5.48 -5.72 -3.52
CA ASP A 12 -5.75 -7.13 -3.25
C ASP A 12 -4.51 -7.79 -2.64
N ARG A 13 -3.36 -7.58 -3.28
CA ARG A 13 -2.11 -8.22 -2.90
C ARG A 13 -1.62 -7.76 -1.53
N ALA A 14 -1.68 -6.47 -1.26
CA ALA A 14 -1.30 -5.90 0.03
C ALA A 14 -2.18 -6.44 1.18
N VAL A 15 -3.49 -6.53 0.95
CA VAL A 15 -4.44 -7.10 1.92
C VAL A 15 -4.22 -8.59 2.14
N GLU A 16 -3.93 -9.34 1.07
CA GLU A 16 -3.60 -10.76 1.13
C GLU A 16 -2.39 -11.03 2.04
N VAL A 17 -1.30 -10.26 1.87
CA VAL A 17 -0.06 -10.40 2.67
C VAL A 17 -0.35 -10.25 4.17
N VAL A 18 -1.08 -9.21 4.57
CA VAL A 18 -1.44 -8.98 5.98
C VAL A 18 -2.34 -10.09 6.51
N ASN A 19 -3.33 -10.51 5.73
CA ASN A 19 -4.25 -11.57 6.15
C ASN A 19 -3.52 -12.92 6.30
N ARG A 20 -2.63 -13.26 5.37
CA ARG A 20 -1.79 -14.46 5.44
C ARG A 20 -0.92 -14.44 6.68
N ALA A 21 -0.20 -13.36 6.92
CA ALA A 21 0.64 -13.21 8.10
C ALA A 21 -0.16 -13.29 9.40
N HIS A 22 -1.33 -12.66 9.45
CA HIS A 22 -2.24 -12.72 10.59
C HIS A 22 -2.69 -14.16 10.88
N HIS A 23 -3.11 -14.89 9.84
CA HIS A 23 -3.57 -16.27 9.96
C HIS A 23 -2.46 -17.21 10.45
N GLU A 24 -1.23 -17.04 9.96
CA GLU A 24 -0.07 -17.80 10.42
C GLU A 24 0.26 -17.50 11.88
N TRP A 25 0.17 -16.23 12.28
CA TRP A 25 0.37 -15.83 13.67
C TRP A 25 -0.68 -16.45 14.60
N GLU A 26 -1.96 -16.43 14.22
CA GLU A 26 -3.03 -17.04 15.02
C GLU A 26 -2.90 -18.56 15.15
N ARG A 27 -2.38 -19.24 14.13
CA ARG A 27 -2.27 -20.70 14.10
C ARG A 27 -1.01 -21.26 14.74
N GLY A 28 0.11 -20.56 14.65
CA GLY A 28 1.43 -21.08 15.00
C GLY A 28 2.30 -20.15 15.82
N ALA A 29 1.77 -19.00 16.26
CA ALA A 29 2.51 -17.94 16.94
C ALA A 29 3.73 -17.41 16.15
N VAL A 30 3.78 -17.66 14.83
CA VAL A 30 4.84 -17.15 13.95
C VAL A 30 4.53 -15.70 13.58
N ILE A 31 5.39 -14.78 14.01
CA ILE A 31 5.25 -13.36 13.66
C ILE A 31 6.04 -13.09 12.38
N ARG A 32 5.33 -12.65 11.34
CA ARG A 32 5.94 -12.17 10.10
C ARG A 32 6.41 -10.71 10.23
N PRO A 33 7.48 -10.31 9.54
CA PRO A 33 7.98 -8.93 9.56
C PRO A 33 6.90 -7.89 9.25
N CYS A 34 5.95 -8.18 8.36
CA CYS A 34 4.89 -7.24 7.99
C CYS A 34 3.97 -6.89 9.17
N LEU A 35 3.69 -7.82 10.09
CA LEU A 35 2.85 -7.53 11.27
C LEU A 35 3.57 -6.64 12.27
N LEU A 36 4.88 -6.85 12.45
CA LEU A 36 5.71 -5.98 13.28
C LEU A 36 5.73 -4.56 12.71
N ALA A 37 6.01 -4.44 11.41
CA ALA A 37 6.04 -3.16 10.71
C ALA A 37 4.68 -2.45 10.79
N LEU A 38 3.58 -3.19 10.63
CA LEU A 38 2.22 -2.65 10.67
C LEU A 38 1.89 -2.05 12.05
N VAL A 39 2.22 -2.78 13.13
CA VAL A 39 2.01 -2.28 14.50
C VAL A 39 2.92 -1.09 14.78
N ALA A 40 4.20 -1.17 14.41
CA ALA A 40 5.15 -0.07 14.60
C ALA A 40 4.73 1.20 13.84
N HIS A 41 4.22 1.06 12.62
CA HIS A 41 3.73 2.17 11.81
C HIS A 41 2.46 2.80 12.41
N GLN A 42 1.58 2.01 13.03
CA GLN A 42 0.40 2.54 13.71
C GLN A 42 0.76 3.27 15.01
N GLU A 43 1.77 2.78 15.73
CA GLU A 43 2.18 3.28 17.04
C GLU A 43 3.30 4.34 16.95
N SER A 44 3.75 4.70 15.75
CA SER A 44 4.72 5.77 15.56
C SER A 44 4.14 7.10 16.08
N GLY A 45 4.74 7.66 17.13
CA GLY A 45 4.28 8.89 17.79
C GLY A 45 3.57 8.69 19.13
N LEU A 46 3.68 7.51 19.76
CA LEU A 46 3.24 7.34 21.14
C LEU A 46 4.15 8.12 22.12
N ASN A 47 3.54 9.02 22.88
CA ASN A 47 4.16 9.58 24.08
C ASN A 47 4.14 8.50 25.17
N ILE A 48 5.31 8.14 25.69
CA ILE A 48 5.45 7.23 26.83
C ILE A 48 5.08 8.03 28.08
N PRO A 49 4.05 7.64 28.85
CA PRO A 49 3.70 8.32 30.09
C PRO A 49 4.80 8.15 31.14
N ASP A 50 5.01 9.16 31.98
CA ASP A 50 6.05 9.14 33.02
C ASP A 50 5.60 8.35 34.27
N SER A 51 4.28 8.11 34.40
CA SER A 51 3.71 7.37 35.52
C SER A 51 2.53 6.48 35.10
N ILE A 52 2.26 5.43 35.89
CA ILE A 52 1.10 4.55 35.68
C ILE A 52 -0.23 5.31 35.85
N SER A 53 -0.26 6.36 36.67
CA SER A 53 -1.41 7.26 36.82
C SER A 53 -1.72 8.09 35.57
N GLU A 54 -0.74 8.29 34.68
CA GLU A 54 -0.89 9.01 33.41
C GLU A 54 -1.24 8.10 32.23
N LEU A 55 -1.27 6.77 32.44
CA LEU A 55 -1.89 5.84 31.50
C LEU A 55 -3.40 6.12 31.50
N GLY A 56 -3.82 7.12 30.71
CA GLY A 56 -5.23 7.31 30.39
C GLY A 56 -5.79 6.04 29.73
N ASP A 57 -7.11 5.98 29.57
CA ASP A 57 -7.87 4.88 28.94
C ASP A 57 -7.41 4.48 27.51
N ARG A 58 -6.35 5.08 26.97
CA ARG A 58 -5.65 4.58 25.77
C ARG A 58 -5.18 3.13 25.93
N SER A 59 -4.83 2.69 27.15
CA SER A 59 -4.59 1.26 27.43
C SER A 59 -5.87 0.41 27.27
N SER A 60 -7.05 1.01 27.45
CA SER A 60 -8.37 0.36 27.25
C SER A 60 -8.76 0.26 25.76
N LYS A 61 -8.25 1.14 24.90
CA LYS A 61 -8.56 1.10 23.46
C LYS A 61 -7.96 -0.13 22.76
N TYR A 62 -6.75 -0.56 23.16
CA TYR A 62 -6.08 -1.75 22.64
C TYR A 62 -5.38 -2.54 23.77
N PRO A 63 -6.15 -3.27 24.59
CA PRO A 63 -5.66 -3.85 25.84
C PRO A 63 -4.70 -5.02 25.64
N THR A 64 -4.67 -5.61 24.44
CA THR A 64 -3.83 -6.78 24.12
C THR A 64 -3.10 -6.58 22.80
N LEU A 65 -1.97 -7.28 22.63
CA LEU A 65 -1.26 -7.34 21.35
C LEU A 65 -2.19 -7.80 20.22
N LYS A 66 -3.08 -8.77 20.48
CA LYS A 66 -4.09 -9.22 19.52
C LYS A 66 -5.02 -8.09 19.09
N ALA A 67 -5.56 -7.31 20.02
CA ALA A 67 -6.40 -6.17 19.69
C ALA A 67 -5.65 -5.09 18.89
N ARG A 68 -4.35 -4.87 19.17
CA ARG A 68 -3.49 -3.95 18.42
C ARG A 68 -3.30 -4.40 16.97
N VAL A 69 -2.91 -5.67 16.78
CA VAL A 69 -2.70 -6.27 15.47
C VAL A 69 -3.99 -6.25 14.64
N GLU A 70 -5.12 -6.68 15.21
CA GLU A 70 -6.41 -6.68 14.50
C GLU A 70 -6.85 -5.27 14.11
N THR A 71 -6.58 -4.29 14.95
CA THR A 71 -6.84 -2.90 14.60
C THR A 71 -5.94 -2.41 13.47
N GLY A 72 -4.64 -2.72 13.52
CA GLY A 72 -3.68 -2.39 12.47
C GLY A 72 -4.13 -2.96 11.13
N LYS A 73 -4.45 -4.25 11.11
CA LYS A 73 -5.01 -4.96 9.95
C LYS A 73 -6.29 -4.30 9.46
N LYS A 74 -7.27 -4.04 10.34
CA LYS A 74 -8.54 -3.41 9.95
C LYS A 74 -8.32 -2.02 9.33
N ARG A 75 -7.49 -1.19 9.93
CA ARG A 75 -7.18 0.15 9.43
C ARG A 75 -6.48 0.09 8.08
N PHE A 76 -5.48 -0.78 7.96
CA PHE A 76 -4.75 -1.01 6.72
C PHE A 76 -5.67 -1.49 5.60
N SER A 77 -6.46 -2.54 5.83
CA SER A 77 -7.41 -3.07 4.85
C SER A 77 -8.48 -2.05 4.47
N THR A 78 -8.94 -1.23 5.43
CA THR A 78 -9.87 -0.13 5.15
C THR A 78 -9.21 0.93 4.26
N TYR A 79 -7.96 1.28 4.52
CA TYR A 79 -7.22 2.20 3.68
C TYR A 79 -7.08 1.63 2.26
N ALA A 80 -6.54 0.41 2.13
CA ALA A 80 -6.31 -0.24 0.85
C ALA A 80 -7.59 -0.33 0.00
N ARG A 81 -8.73 -0.71 0.61
CA ARG A 81 -9.98 -0.94 -0.13
C ARG A 81 -10.83 0.31 -0.38
N MET A 82 -10.74 1.31 0.48
CA MET A 82 -11.70 2.42 0.49
C MET A 82 -11.06 3.80 0.28
N ARG A 83 -9.74 3.91 0.42
CA ARG A 83 -9.01 5.19 0.44
C ARG A 83 -7.82 5.24 -0.51
N ASN A 84 -7.37 4.09 -1.01
CA ASN A 84 -6.44 4.09 -2.11
C ASN A 84 -7.17 4.48 -3.40
N HIS A 85 -6.51 5.29 -4.22
CA HIS A 85 -7.09 5.96 -5.39
C HIS A 85 -6.07 6.01 -6.54
N GLY A 86 -5.38 4.90 -6.74
CA GLY A 86 -4.46 4.71 -7.86
C GLY A 86 -3.11 4.14 -7.45
N ILE A 87 -2.15 4.28 -8.36
CA ILE A 87 -0.81 3.70 -8.26
C ILE A 87 0.30 4.76 -8.30
N LYS A 88 -0.04 6.02 -8.01
CA LYS A 88 0.95 7.09 -7.85
C LYS A 88 1.91 6.78 -6.71
N GLU A 89 3.05 7.44 -6.69
CA GLU A 89 4.11 7.20 -5.69
C GLU A 89 3.55 7.22 -4.27
N LYS A 90 2.82 8.28 -3.92
CA LYS A 90 2.19 8.42 -2.59
C LYS A 90 1.27 7.25 -2.25
N ASN A 91 0.48 6.79 -3.22
CA ASN A 91 -0.46 5.68 -3.04
C ASN A 91 0.28 4.37 -2.78
N LEU A 92 1.29 4.07 -3.60
CA LEU A 92 2.12 2.88 -3.43
C LEU A 92 2.85 2.91 -2.08
N LEU A 93 3.46 4.03 -1.69
CA LEU A 93 4.15 4.15 -0.40
C LEU A 93 3.21 3.93 0.79
N LEU A 94 1.97 4.43 0.73
CA LEU A 94 0.98 4.22 1.79
C LEU A 94 0.49 2.77 1.89
N LEU A 95 0.64 1.96 0.83
CA LEU A 95 0.41 0.52 0.88
C LEU A 95 1.65 -0.27 1.32
N LEU A 96 2.84 0.14 0.89
CA LEU A 96 4.06 -0.65 1.03
C LEU A 96 4.79 -0.44 2.36
N LEU A 97 4.90 0.81 2.83
CA LEU A 97 5.62 1.11 4.07
C LEU A 97 4.99 0.43 5.30
N PRO A 98 3.65 0.38 5.45
CA PRO A 98 3.04 -0.36 6.57
C PRO A 98 3.31 -1.87 6.54
N LEU A 99 3.69 -2.44 5.38
CA LEU A 99 4.07 -3.84 5.23
C LEU A 99 5.56 -4.10 5.51
N GLY A 100 6.32 -3.07 5.88
CA GLY A 100 7.74 -3.16 6.16
C GLY A 100 8.61 -3.23 4.90
N VAL A 101 8.11 -2.76 3.77
CA VAL A 101 8.94 -2.45 2.60
C VAL A 101 9.75 -1.19 2.91
N THR A 102 11.07 -1.23 2.71
CA THR A 102 11.95 -0.09 2.91
C THR A 102 12.19 0.66 1.60
N LYS A 103 12.68 1.89 1.71
CA LYS A 103 13.02 2.73 0.54
C LYS A 103 13.99 2.02 -0.42
N ASP A 104 14.99 1.33 0.12
CA ASP A 104 16.03 0.68 -0.68
C ASP A 104 15.52 -0.58 -1.41
N GLU A 105 14.36 -1.09 -1.02
CA GLU A 105 13.68 -2.21 -1.69
C GLU A 105 12.77 -1.76 -2.85
N ILE A 106 12.60 -0.44 -3.04
CA ILE A 106 11.75 0.14 -4.09
C ILE A 106 12.62 0.73 -5.21
N ASP A 107 12.39 0.28 -6.44
CA ASP A 107 13.03 0.85 -7.62
C ASP A 107 12.47 2.27 -7.89
N ALA A 108 13.31 3.29 -7.66
CA ALA A 108 12.96 4.69 -7.86
C ALA A 108 12.70 5.06 -9.33
N THR A 109 13.35 4.38 -10.28
CA THR A 109 13.10 4.57 -11.71
C THR A 109 11.72 4.04 -12.07
N TRP A 110 11.37 2.84 -11.61
CA TRP A 110 10.03 2.28 -11.80
C TRP A 110 8.93 3.15 -11.16
N LEU A 111 9.20 3.69 -9.96
CA LEU A 111 8.26 4.57 -9.26
C LEU A 111 7.96 5.85 -10.06
N ASN A 112 9.00 6.49 -10.61
CA ASN A 112 8.86 7.65 -11.49
C ASN A 112 8.10 7.32 -12.78
N THR A 113 8.37 6.17 -13.40
CA THR A 113 7.63 5.71 -14.60
C THR A 113 6.15 5.52 -14.28
N THR A 114 5.84 4.92 -13.14
CA THR A 114 4.47 4.67 -12.69
C THR A 114 3.74 5.97 -12.37
N GLU A 115 4.40 6.92 -11.70
CA GLU A 115 3.85 8.26 -11.39
C GLU A 115 3.47 9.02 -12.66
N GLY A 116 4.38 9.09 -13.63
CA GLY A 116 4.14 9.77 -14.90
C GLY A 116 2.98 9.14 -15.68
N TRP A 117 2.94 7.80 -15.73
CA TRP A 117 1.88 7.07 -16.41
C TRP A 117 0.51 7.23 -15.74
N ALA A 118 0.45 7.10 -14.41
CA ALA A 118 -0.78 7.25 -13.64
C ALA A 118 -1.32 8.69 -13.71
N THR A 119 -0.43 9.70 -13.71
CA THR A 119 -0.81 11.10 -13.88
C THR A 119 -1.39 11.35 -15.27
N ALA A 120 -0.72 10.92 -16.34
CA ALA A 120 -1.24 11.07 -17.70
C ALA A 120 -2.62 10.41 -17.87
N ARG A 121 -2.84 9.23 -17.27
CA ARG A 121 -4.13 8.53 -17.30
C ARG A 121 -5.20 9.20 -16.44
N GLY A 122 -4.84 9.75 -15.29
CA GLY A 122 -5.74 10.49 -14.40
C GLY A 122 -6.19 11.82 -15.01
N ASP A 123 -5.26 12.56 -15.60
CA ASP A 123 -5.55 13.83 -16.27
C ASP A 123 -6.51 13.63 -17.44
N VAL A 124 -6.31 12.58 -18.25
CA VAL A 124 -7.24 12.20 -19.32
C VAL A 124 -8.62 11.86 -18.77
N ALA A 125 -8.73 11.11 -17.67
CA ALA A 125 -10.03 10.75 -17.07
C ALA A 125 -10.78 11.97 -16.53
N HIS A 126 -10.07 12.93 -15.92
CA HIS A 126 -10.67 14.17 -15.43
C HIS A 126 -11.03 15.15 -16.55
N THR A 127 -10.18 15.31 -17.58
CA THR A 127 -10.45 16.23 -18.70
C THR A 127 -11.47 15.70 -19.70
N SER A 128 -11.55 14.38 -19.91
CA SER A 128 -12.58 13.78 -20.79
C SER A 128 -14.01 13.90 -20.23
N ALA A 129 -14.17 14.20 -18.94
CA ALA A 129 -15.46 14.56 -18.36
C ALA A 129 -15.91 16.00 -18.66
N THR A 130 -15.01 16.90 -19.08
CA THR A 130 -15.31 18.34 -19.19
C THR A 130 -14.85 19.01 -20.49
N SER A 131 -14.12 18.33 -21.39
CA SER A 131 -13.66 18.94 -22.63
C SER A 131 -13.53 17.95 -23.79
N THR A 132 -14.31 18.21 -24.83
CA THR A 132 -14.04 17.77 -26.21
C THR A 132 -12.62 18.21 -26.59
N LYS A 133 -11.80 17.28 -27.11
CA LYS A 133 -10.46 17.50 -27.73
C LYS A 133 -9.25 17.59 -26.79
N MET A 134 -8.73 16.44 -26.37
CA MET A 134 -7.30 16.14 -26.51
C MET A 134 -7.12 14.64 -26.37
N GLN A 135 -7.34 13.90 -27.46
CA GLN A 135 -6.73 12.58 -27.57
C GLN A 135 -5.22 12.83 -27.67
N VAL A 136 -4.53 12.77 -26.53
CA VAL A 136 -3.08 12.57 -26.54
C VAL A 136 -2.90 11.24 -27.26
N GLN A 137 -2.54 11.31 -28.54
CA GLN A 137 -2.25 10.15 -29.36
C GLN A 137 -0.88 9.63 -28.91
N LEU A 138 -0.84 9.05 -27.70
CA LEU A 138 0.29 8.28 -27.22
C LEU A 138 0.52 7.17 -28.25
N ASP A 139 1.73 7.12 -28.82
CA ASP A 139 2.09 6.03 -29.73
C ASP A 139 1.80 4.71 -29.01
N PRO A 140 0.91 3.84 -29.54
CA PRO A 140 0.53 2.60 -28.89
C PRO A 140 1.73 1.72 -28.54
N ARG A 141 2.83 1.83 -29.28
CA ARG A 141 4.08 1.09 -29.01
C ARG A 141 4.80 1.63 -27.78
N ILE A 142 4.85 2.95 -27.61
CA ILE A 142 5.43 3.59 -26.42
C ILE A 142 4.56 3.23 -25.22
N GLU A 143 3.25 3.36 -25.34
CA GLU A 143 2.31 3.02 -24.26
C GLU A 143 2.43 1.55 -23.82
N LEU A 144 2.49 0.63 -24.78
CA LEU A 144 2.68 -0.79 -24.49
C LEU A 144 4.03 -1.08 -23.82
N THR A 145 5.07 -0.34 -24.20
CA THR A 145 6.40 -0.47 -23.59
C THR A 145 6.37 0.00 -22.13
N THR A 146 5.79 1.18 -21.87
CA THR A 146 5.61 1.71 -20.51
C THR A 146 4.79 0.76 -19.63
N VAL A 147 3.67 0.23 -20.13
CA VAL A 147 2.85 -0.72 -19.36
C VAL A 147 3.61 -2.01 -19.03
N ARG A 148 4.48 -2.49 -19.94
CA ARG A 148 5.33 -3.66 -19.68
C ARG A 148 6.40 -3.39 -18.63
N GLU A 149 6.99 -2.21 -18.64
CA GLU A 149 7.94 -1.77 -17.61
C GLU A 149 7.27 -1.68 -16.23
N ILE A 150 6.08 -1.09 -16.17
CA ILE A 150 5.27 -1.03 -14.95
C ILE A 150 4.99 -2.46 -14.45
N LEU A 151 4.49 -3.34 -15.32
CA LEU A 151 4.21 -4.73 -14.97
C LEU A 151 5.44 -5.48 -14.45
N ALA A 152 6.63 -5.21 -15.02
CA ALA A 152 7.87 -5.81 -14.56
C ALA A 152 8.21 -5.38 -13.13
N GLY A 153 8.03 -4.11 -12.78
CA GLY A 153 8.23 -3.64 -11.40
C GLY A 153 7.18 -4.18 -10.43
N PHE A 154 5.91 -4.27 -10.83
CA PHE A 154 4.88 -4.94 -10.03
C PHE A 154 5.23 -6.41 -9.75
N LYS A 155 5.82 -7.13 -10.72
CA LYS A 155 6.32 -8.50 -10.51
C LYS A 155 7.49 -8.58 -9.53
N GLN A 156 8.36 -7.57 -9.49
CA GLN A 156 9.42 -7.50 -8.49
C GLN A 156 8.85 -7.22 -7.10
N LEU A 157 7.87 -6.31 -7.03
CA LEU A 157 7.16 -5.97 -5.82
C LEU A 157 6.39 -7.18 -5.24
N ASP A 158 5.76 -7.98 -6.10
CA ASP A 158 5.08 -9.20 -5.69
C ASP A 158 6.01 -10.20 -4.98
N LYS A 159 7.20 -10.43 -5.56
CA LYS A 159 8.24 -11.27 -4.96
C LYS A 159 8.77 -10.70 -3.66
N LEU A 160 8.81 -9.37 -3.53
CA LEU A 160 9.20 -8.70 -2.30
C LEU A 160 8.15 -8.94 -1.21
N LEU A 161 6.88 -8.72 -1.53
CA LEU A 161 5.73 -8.92 -0.65
C LEU A 161 5.58 -10.38 -0.21
N ASP A 162 5.99 -11.35 -1.04
CA ASP A 162 6.02 -12.76 -0.65
C ASP A 162 6.96 -13.07 0.53
N LYS A 163 8.00 -12.25 0.71
CA LYS A 163 8.96 -12.40 1.80
C LYS A 163 8.54 -11.67 3.08
N LYS A 164 7.52 -10.81 3.00
CA LYS A 164 7.02 -10.03 4.13
C LYS A 164 5.98 -10.82 4.93
#